data_AF-A0A4U7EMJ0-F1
#
_entry.id   AF-A0A4U7EMJ0-F1
#
_cell.length_a   1.000
_cell.length_b   1.000
_cell.length_c   1.000
_cell.angle_alpha   90.00
_cell.angle_beta   90.00
_cell.angle_gamma   90.00
#
_symmetry.space_group_name_H-M   'P 1'
#
loop_
_entity.id
_entity.type
_entity.pdbx_description
1 polymer ?
#
loop_
_entity_poly.entity_id
_entity_poly.type
_entity_poly.pdbx_seq_one_letter_code
_entity_poly.pdbx_strand_id
1 'polypeptide(L)'
;MPSSTDEPTVVRVSQKGQATIPKGLREKFGIEAPGEVFVYEDEGRIVIEPVPAPDELHGIHAADHERGAAIERVRELKSEEKRQEAERAERLRPSDDE
;
A
#
# COMPACT_ATOMS: atom_id res chain seq x y z
N MET A 1 -10.37 15.75 -27.32
CA MET A 1 -11.57 15.60 -26.48
C MET A 1 -11.18 14.75 -25.28
N PRO A 2 -11.30 15.22 -24.03
CA PRO A 2 -11.04 14.38 -22.87
C PRO A 2 -12.29 13.51 -22.61
N SER A 3 -12.15 12.21 -22.82
CA SER A 3 -13.15 11.22 -22.45
C SER A 3 -13.19 11.12 -20.92
N SER A 4 -14.33 11.42 -20.30
CA SER A 4 -14.55 11.15 -18.87
C SER A 4 -14.45 9.65 -18.65
N THR A 5 -13.43 9.25 -17.91
CA THR A 5 -13.06 7.84 -17.67
C THR A 5 -13.86 7.28 -16.50
N ASP A 6 -15.17 7.12 -16.68
CA ASP A 6 -16.06 6.46 -15.69
C ASP A 6 -16.61 5.11 -16.19
N GLU A 7 -16.30 4.71 -17.42
CA GLU A 7 -16.71 3.40 -17.94
C GLU A 7 -15.73 2.29 -17.53
N PRO A 8 -16.23 1.15 -17.02
CA PRO A 8 -15.38 0.03 -16.60
C PRO A 8 -14.61 -0.54 -17.80
N THR A 9 -13.30 -0.68 -17.66
CA THR A 9 -12.42 -1.30 -18.68
C THR A 9 -12.18 -2.77 -18.33
N VAL A 10 -12.50 -3.68 -19.25
CA VAL A 10 -12.19 -5.11 -19.08
C VAL A 10 -10.71 -5.35 -19.35
N VAL A 11 -10.00 -5.89 -18.36
CA VAL A 11 -8.59 -6.31 -18.48
C VAL A 11 -8.46 -7.82 -18.37
N ARG A 12 -7.50 -8.41 -19.08
CA ARG A 12 -7.19 -9.84 -18.94
C ARG A 12 -6.29 -10.07 -17.73
N VAL A 13 -6.58 -11.12 -16.99
CA VAL A 13 -5.71 -11.63 -15.93
C VAL A 13 -4.85 -12.75 -16.50
N SER A 14 -3.54 -12.67 -16.30
CA SER A 14 -2.62 -13.73 -16.72
C SER A 14 -2.83 -15.01 -15.90
N GLN A 15 -2.29 -16.14 -16.36
CA GLN A 15 -2.30 -17.39 -15.58
C GLN A 15 -1.59 -17.26 -14.22
N LYS A 16 -0.70 -16.27 -14.08
CA LYS A 16 0.01 -15.97 -12.84
C LYS A 16 -0.74 -14.96 -11.96
N GLY A 17 -1.97 -14.58 -12.32
CA GLY A 17 -2.78 -13.64 -11.56
C GLY A 17 -2.45 -12.16 -11.79
N GLN A 18 -1.68 -11.82 -12.84
CA GLN A 18 -1.32 -10.42 -13.10
C GLN A 18 -2.38 -9.73 -13.95
N ALA A 19 -2.78 -8.52 -13.54
CA ALA A 19 -3.64 -7.62 -14.32
C ALA A 19 -2.93 -6.28 -14.52
N THR A 20 -2.98 -5.75 -15.74
CA THR A 20 -2.32 -4.48 -16.06
C THR A 20 -3.28 -3.31 -15.83
N ILE A 21 -2.84 -2.31 -15.07
CA ILE A 21 -3.58 -1.06 -14.88
C ILE A 21 -3.53 -0.24 -16.20
N PRO A 22 -4.68 0.06 -16.83
CA PRO A 22 -4.74 0.86 -18.06
C PRO A 22 -4.05 2.22 -17.90
N LYS A 23 -3.44 2.72 -18.99
CA LYS A 23 -2.68 3.98 -19.00
C LYS A 23 -3.49 5.17 -18.44
N GLY A 24 -4.75 5.33 -18.85
CA GLY A 24 -5.58 6.44 -18.39
C GLY A 24 -5.83 6.43 -16.87
N LEU A 25 -5.99 5.25 -16.27
CA LEU A 25 -6.12 5.13 -14.81
C LEU A 25 -4.78 5.41 -14.12
N ARG A 26 -3.66 4.90 -14.64
CA ARG A 26 -2.33 5.20 -14.11
C ARG A 26 -2.06 6.71 -14.08
N GLU A 27 -2.31 7.40 -15.18
CA GLU A 27 -2.10 8.85 -15.29
C GLU A 27 -3.05 9.63 -14.37
N LYS A 28 -4.32 9.22 -14.27
CA LYS A 28 -5.31 9.86 -13.39
C LYS A 28 -4.96 9.75 -11.91
N PHE A 29 -4.41 8.61 -11.49
CA PHE A 29 -4.10 8.32 -10.08
C PHE A 29 -2.60 8.44 -9.74
N GLY A 30 -1.77 8.96 -10.64
CA GLY A 30 -0.34 9.16 -10.39
C GLY A 30 0.46 7.86 -10.17
N ILE A 31 0.02 6.75 -10.76
CA ILE A 31 0.70 5.45 -10.60
C ILE A 31 1.79 5.34 -11.67
N GLU A 32 3.03 5.65 -11.28
CA GLU A 32 4.19 5.49 -12.15
C GLU A 32 4.61 4.02 -12.27
N ALA A 33 5.26 3.67 -13.39
CA ALA A 33 5.82 2.35 -13.62
C ALA A 33 7.30 2.46 -14.02
N PRO A 34 8.21 1.69 -13.41
CA PRO A 34 7.98 0.76 -12.30
C PRO A 34 7.62 1.48 -10.98
N GLY A 35 6.70 0.92 -10.20
CA GLY A 35 6.21 1.53 -8.96
C GLY A 35 5.41 0.52 -8.12
N GLU A 36 4.97 0.96 -6.94
CA GLU A 36 4.26 0.14 -5.96
C GLU A 36 2.86 0.71 -5.67
N VAL A 37 1.92 -0.17 -5.33
CA VAL A 37 0.54 0.18 -4.99
C VAL A 37 0.09 -0.62 -3.78
N PHE A 38 -0.77 -0.02 -2.94
CA PHE A 38 -1.54 -0.78 -1.95
C PHE A 38 -2.67 -1.52 -2.66
N VAL A 39 -2.88 -2.78 -2.27
CA VAL A 39 -3.99 -3.61 -2.77
C VAL A 39 -4.69 -4.23 -1.57
N TYR A 40 -5.99 -3.98 -1.42
CA TYR A 40 -6.80 -4.50 -0.32
C TYR A 40 -8.27 -4.69 -0.74
N GLU A 41 -9.04 -5.39 0.09
CA GLU A 41 -10.49 -5.55 -0.08
C GLU A 41 -11.24 -4.47 0.68
N ASP A 42 -12.23 -3.85 0.04
CA ASP A 42 -13.20 -2.95 0.66
C ASP A 42 -14.57 -3.15 0.01
N GLU A 43 -15.61 -3.31 0.83
CA GLU A 43 -17.00 -3.55 0.38
C GLU A 43 -17.14 -4.64 -0.72
N GLY A 44 -16.34 -5.72 -0.65
CA GLY A 44 -16.34 -6.80 -1.63
C GLY A 44 -15.68 -6.43 -2.98
N ARG A 45 -14.88 -5.37 -3.01
CA ARG A 45 -14.14 -4.88 -4.18
C ARG A 45 -12.64 -4.87 -3.91
N ILE A 46 -11.85 -5.10 -4.96
CA ILE A 46 -10.40 -4.91 -4.90
C ILE A 46 -10.14 -3.41 -5.11
N VAL A 47 -9.54 -2.78 -4.11
CA VAL A 47 -9.10 -1.38 -4.15
C VAL A 47 -7.60 -1.33 -4.40
N ILE A 48 -7.17 -0.41 -5.27
CA ILE A 48 -5.76 -0.18 -5.61
C ILE A 48 -5.45 1.30 -5.39
N GLU A 49 -4.46 1.60 -4.54
CA GLU A 49 -4.04 2.97 -4.22
C GLU A 49 -2.53 3.16 -4.48
N PRO A 50 -2.09 4.33 -4.98
CA PRO A 50 -0.67 4.63 -5.12
C PRO A 50 0.05 4.67 -3.76
N VAL A 51 1.29 4.20 -3.72
CA VAL A 51 2.17 4.45 -2.57
C VAL A 51 2.79 5.84 -2.72
N PRO A 52 2.63 6.76 -1.74
CA PRO A 52 3.20 8.10 -1.82
C PRO A 52 4.72 8.03 -1.82
N ALA A 53 5.36 8.85 -2.66
CA ALA A 53 6.81 8.89 -2.75
C ALA A 53 7.43 9.49 -1.47
N PRO A 54 8.65 9.09 -1.07
CA PRO A 54 9.35 9.71 0.06
C PRO A 54 9.51 11.24 -0.07
N ASP A 55 9.65 11.74 -1.30
CA ASP A 55 9.74 13.17 -1.59
C ASP A 55 8.40 13.91 -1.43
N GLU A 56 7.25 13.22 -1.57
CA GLU A 56 5.92 13.77 -1.25
C GLU A 56 5.64 13.75 0.26
N LEU A 57 6.35 12.90 1.02
CA LEU A 57 6.34 12.93 2.48
C LEU A 57 7.08 14.16 3.04
N HIS A 58 7.97 14.80 2.26
CA HIS A 58 8.66 16.03 2.62
C HIS A 58 7.75 17.27 2.44
N GLY A 59 6.57 17.24 3.05
CA GLY A 59 5.59 18.32 2.90
C GLY A 59 4.24 18.04 3.52
N ILE A 60 4.20 17.54 4.77
CA ILE A 60 3.00 17.13 5.52
C ILE A 60 1.98 18.26 5.80
N HIS A 61 1.83 19.26 4.93
CA HIS A 61 1.03 20.47 5.18
C HIS A 61 0.08 20.96 4.07
N ALA A 62 -0.08 20.31 2.90
CA ALA A 62 -1.17 20.67 1.98
C ALA A 62 -1.44 19.50 1.01
N ALA A 63 -2.64 18.95 0.80
CA ALA A 63 -4.00 19.28 1.18
C ALA A 63 -4.88 18.00 1.09
N ASP A 64 -5.94 17.93 1.90
CA ASP A 64 -7.15 17.11 1.71
C ASP A 64 -7.05 15.58 1.47
N HIS A 65 -6.26 14.89 2.30
CA HIS A 65 -6.65 13.54 2.71
C HIS A 65 -6.53 13.35 4.22
N GLU A 66 -7.47 12.56 4.73
CA GLU A 66 -7.71 12.16 6.11
C GLU A 66 -6.41 11.75 6.82
N ARG A 67 -5.87 12.73 7.54
CA ARG A 67 -4.45 12.79 7.93
C ARG A 67 -4.24 12.05 9.25
N GLY A 68 -4.27 10.72 9.21
CA GLY A 68 -4.02 9.89 10.40
C GLY A 68 -3.95 8.40 10.13
N ALA A 69 -4.91 7.87 9.37
CA ALA A 69 -5.08 6.43 9.23
C ALA A 69 -3.90 5.70 8.55
N ALA A 70 -3.23 6.33 7.58
CA ALA A 70 -2.10 5.71 6.89
C ALA A 70 -0.85 5.64 7.78
N ILE A 71 -0.55 6.71 8.52
CA ILE A 71 0.60 6.77 9.44
C ILE A 71 0.34 5.88 10.67
N GLU A 72 -0.91 5.83 11.14
CA GLU A 72 -1.35 4.98 12.24
C GLU A 72 -1.28 3.50 11.87
N ARG A 73 -1.76 3.09 10.68
CA ARG A 73 -1.58 1.73 10.17
C ARG A 73 -0.10 1.33 10.05
N VAL A 74 0.75 2.21 9.55
CA VAL A 74 2.20 1.93 9.45
C VAL A 74 2.84 1.80 10.84
N ARG A 75 2.42 2.61 11.82
CA ARG A 75 2.90 2.51 13.21
C ARG A 75 2.41 1.23 13.90
N GLU A 76 1.15 0.85 13.69
CA GLU A 76 0.54 -0.35 14.26
C GLU A 76 1.27 -1.60 13.78
N LEU A 77 1.45 -1.76 12.46
CA LEU A 77 2.22 -2.86 11.86
C LEU A 77 3.65 -2.93 12.42
N LYS A 78 4.35 -1.79 12.50
CA LYS A 78 5.71 -1.74 13.08
C LYS A 78 5.75 -2.14 14.54
N SER A 79 4.72 -1.81 15.31
CA SER A 79 4.65 -2.13 16.73
C SER A 79 4.37 -3.62 16.97
N GLU A 80 3.54 -4.23 16.13
CA GLU A 80 3.24 -5.66 16.18
C GLU A 80 4.44 -6.51 15.78
N GLU A 81 5.15 -6.13 14.72
CA GLU A 81 6.39 -6.80 14.32
C GLU A 81 7.43 -6.73 15.42
N LYS A 82 7.61 -5.56 16.04
CA LYS A 82 8.60 -5.38 17.12
C LYS A 82 8.26 -6.20 18.37
N ARG A 83 6.98 -6.38 18.67
CA ARG A 83 6.52 -7.24 19.78
C ARG A 83 6.75 -8.71 19.47
N GLN A 84 6.44 -9.15 18.26
CA GLN A 84 6.70 -10.54 17.82
C GLN A 84 8.20 -10.85 17.77
N GLU A 85 9.01 -9.89 17.33
CA GLU A 85 10.46 -10.00 17.31
C GLU A 85 11.03 -10.09 18.73
N ALA A 86 10.52 -9.29 19.67
CA ALA A 86 10.92 -9.34 21.08
C ALA A 86 10.55 -10.67 21.74
N GLU A 87 9.34 -11.20 21.53
CA GLU A 87 8.93 -12.52 22.04
C GLU A 87 9.77 -13.66 21.44
N ARG A 88 10.10 -13.58 20.14
CA ARG A 88 10.98 -14.56 19.49
C ARG A 88 12.39 -14.47 20.07
N ALA A 89 12.92 -13.27 20.24
CA ALA A 89 14.24 -13.03 20.82
C ALA A 89 14.32 -13.51 22.28
N GLU A 90 13.25 -13.36 23.06
CA GLU A 90 13.16 -13.86 24.44
C GLU A 90 13.10 -15.38 24.50
N ARG A 91 12.35 -16.03 23.61
CA ARG A 91 12.24 -17.50 23.52
C ARG A 91 13.53 -18.18 23.01
N LEU A 92 14.34 -17.45 22.25
CA LEU A 92 15.62 -17.91 21.71
C LEU A 92 16.82 -17.56 22.61
N ARG A 93 16.61 -16.92 23.78
CA ARG A 93 17.71 -16.75 24.73
C ARG A 93 18.07 -18.14 25.27
N PRO A 94 19.27 -18.67 24.99
CA PRO A 94 19.75 -19.82 25.73
C PRO A 94 19.77 -19.43 27.20
N SER A 95 19.30 -20.33 28.08
CA SER A 95 19.60 -20.21 29.49
C SER A 95 21.12 -20.28 29.60
N ASP A 96 21.73 -19.18 30.02
CA ASP A 96 23.09 -19.22 30.58
C ASP A 96 22.99 -19.98 31.91
N ASP A 97 22.84 -21.31 31.82
CA ASP A 97 23.07 -22.25 32.92
C ASP A 97 24.54 -22.71 32.83
N GLU A 98 25.33 -22.19 33.77
CA GLU A 98 26.64 -22.61 34.31
C GLU A 98 27.80 -23.04 33.37
#